data_AF-A0A0S7CQB7-F1
#
_entry.id   AF-A0A0S7CQB7-F1
#
_cell.length_a   1.000
_cell.length_b   1.000
_cell.length_c   1.000
_cell.angle_alpha   90.00
_cell.angle_beta   90.00
_cell.angle_gamma   90.00
#
_symmetry.space_group_name_H-M   'P 1'
#
loop_
_entity.id
_entity.type
_entity.pdbx_description
1 polymer ?
#
loop_
_entity_poly.entity_id
_entity_poly.type
_entity_poly.pdbx_seq_one_letter_code
_entity_poly.pdbx_strand_id
1 'polypeptide(L)'
;MAPIFGTIEGMTSSSALPHSVPANGTSGTAASSLDASHPLMDGRTADSPLIQAYRGGKPSRRPVWFMRQAGRSLPEYLKVREGVAMLDSCLRPELASEITLQPVRRHDVDAAIFFSDIVIPLKLAGVGVDIVPGIGPVLDKPVRTAAT
;
A
#
# COMPACT_ATOMS: atom_id res chain seq x y z
N MET A 1 -1.06 34.93 -0.29
CA MET A 1 -0.56 35.88 0.73
C MET A 1 -1.62 35.91 1.83
N ALA A 2 -1.50 35.25 2.99
CA ALA A 2 -0.36 34.78 3.77
C ALA A 2 -0.61 33.33 4.31
N PRO A 3 0.43 32.64 4.85
CA PRO A 3 0.41 31.20 5.15
C PRO A 3 0.09 30.88 6.63
N ILE A 4 -0.44 29.68 6.88
CA ILE A 4 -0.71 29.13 8.21
C ILE A 4 0.44 28.15 8.56
N PHE A 5 1.57 28.70 9.03
CA PHE A 5 2.63 27.95 9.67
C PHE A 5 2.67 28.35 11.14
N GLY A 6 2.32 27.42 12.04
CA GLY A 6 2.57 27.54 13.48
C GLY A 6 3.80 26.72 13.85
N THR A 7 4.85 27.40 14.28
CA THR A 7 6.08 26.81 14.83
C THR A 7 5.87 26.31 16.25
N ILE A 8 6.59 25.24 16.55
CA ILE A 8 6.63 24.38 17.74
C ILE A 8 7.39 25.09 18.87
N GLU A 9 6.95 24.98 20.13
CA GLU A 9 7.88 25.02 21.28
C GLU A 9 7.26 24.42 22.57
N GLY A 10 8.05 23.59 23.27
CA GLY A 10 7.96 23.44 24.72
C GLY A 10 7.28 22.18 25.28
N MET A 11 7.97 21.04 25.31
CA MET A 11 7.82 20.12 26.44
C MET A 11 9.15 19.43 26.75
N THR A 12 9.69 19.77 27.90
CA THR A 12 11.02 19.40 28.41
C THR A 12 11.04 18.00 29.03
N SER A 13 12.20 17.35 28.83
CA SER A 13 12.81 16.21 29.52
C SER A 13 12.21 15.73 30.85
N SER A 14 11.99 14.41 30.97
CA SER A 14 12.06 13.70 32.26
C SER A 14 12.52 12.24 32.10
N SER A 15 13.72 12.00 32.63
CA SER A 15 14.26 10.83 33.36
C SER A 15 14.08 9.39 32.85
N ALA A 16 15.22 8.71 32.70
CA ALA A 16 15.37 7.27 32.45
C ALA A 16 15.31 6.40 33.73
N LEU A 17 15.00 5.09 33.53
CA LEU A 17 15.40 3.84 34.24
C LEU A 17 14.20 2.91 34.54
N PRO A 18 14.36 1.57 34.66
CA PRO A 18 15.25 0.64 33.95
C PRO A 18 14.48 -0.54 33.28
N HIS A 19 15.21 -1.33 32.48
CA HIS A 19 14.76 -2.59 31.88
C HIS A 19 14.27 -3.63 32.92
N SER A 20 13.06 -4.14 32.72
CA SER A 20 12.69 -5.52 33.08
C SER A 20 11.71 -6.07 32.06
N VAL A 21 12.10 -7.18 31.41
CA VAL A 21 11.26 -7.93 30.48
C VAL A 21 10.46 -8.95 31.29
N PRO A 22 9.12 -8.90 31.36
CA PRO A 22 8.36 -10.01 31.89
C PRO A 22 8.23 -11.07 30.79
N ALA A 23 8.82 -12.23 31.04
CA ALA A 23 8.52 -13.44 30.30
C ALA A 23 7.09 -13.88 30.63
N ASN A 24 6.19 -13.81 29.65
CA ASN A 24 5.05 -14.72 29.62
C ASN A 24 4.63 -14.97 28.18
N GLY A 25 4.71 -16.24 27.80
CA GLY A 25 4.26 -16.73 26.51
C GLY A 25 2.74 -16.69 26.41
N THR A 26 2.26 -16.17 25.30
CA THR A 26 1.03 -16.60 24.61
C THR A 26 1.13 -16.03 23.20
N SER A 27 1.78 -16.80 22.32
CA SER A 27 1.85 -16.55 20.89
C SER A 27 0.48 -16.76 20.26
N GLY A 28 -0.33 -15.71 20.28
CA GLY A 28 -1.46 -15.51 19.41
C GLY A 28 -1.37 -14.07 18.91
N THR A 29 -0.87 -13.86 17.70
CA THR A 29 -0.96 -12.57 17.03
C THR A 29 -2.44 -12.29 16.80
N ALA A 30 -3.05 -11.55 17.73
CA ALA A 30 -4.37 -10.98 17.55
C ALA A 30 -4.33 -10.15 16.27
N ALA A 31 -5.06 -10.57 15.24
CA ALA A 31 -5.43 -9.66 14.17
C ALA A 31 -6.13 -8.48 14.85
N SER A 32 -5.47 -7.32 14.88
CA SER A 32 -6.05 -6.11 15.45
C SER A 32 -7.38 -5.87 14.76
N SER A 33 -8.48 -6.04 15.49
CA SER A 33 -9.81 -5.62 15.03
C SER A 33 -9.73 -4.15 14.66
N LEU A 34 -10.09 -3.81 13.42
CA LEU A 34 -10.14 -2.43 12.98
C LEU A 34 -11.12 -1.65 13.86
N ASP A 35 -10.81 -0.38 14.12
CA ASP A 35 -11.70 0.49 14.91
C ASP A 35 -13.09 0.60 14.25
N ALA A 36 -14.13 0.79 15.06
CA ALA A 36 -15.50 0.90 14.56
C ALA A 36 -15.70 2.07 13.59
N SER A 37 -14.90 3.15 13.71
CA SER A 37 -14.89 4.28 12.79
C SER A 37 -14.08 4.06 11.51
N HIS A 38 -13.41 2.92 11.38
CA HIS A 38 -12.63 2.60 10.19
C HIS A 38 -13.56 2.46 8.97
N PRO A 39 -13.20 3.00 7.78
CA PRO A 39 -14.08 3.00 6.60
C PRO A 39 -14.58 1.61 6.13
N LEU A 40 -13.81 0.56 6.42
CA LEU A 40 -14.22 -0.82 6.14
C LEU A 40 -15.27 -1.35 7.14
N MET A 41 -15.31 -0.81 8.35
CA MET A 41 -16.21 -1.25 9.43
C MET A 41 -17.52 -0.44 9.45
N ASP A 42 -17.44 0.87 9.23
CA ASP A 42 -18.61 1.75 9.29
C ASP A 42 -19.47 1.78 8.02
N GLY A 43 -19.03 1.08 6.97
CA GLY A 43 -19.79 0.91 5.74
C GLY A 43 -19.80 2.12 4.81
N ARG A 44 -19.02 3.19 5.07
CA ARG A 44 -19.04 4.39 4.22
C ARG A 44 -18.66 4.15 2.75
N THR A 45 -18.00 3.04 2.44
CA THR A 45 -17.65 2.62 1.08
C THR A 45 -18.62 1.60 0.47
N ALA A 46 -19.55 1.05 1.25
CA ALA A 46 -20.46 -0.02 0.84
C ALA A 46 -21.40 0.41 -0.30
N ASP A 47 -21.74 1.69 -0.35
CA ASP A 47 -22.61 2.31 -1.36
C ASP A 47 -21.83 3.03 -2.47
N SER A 48 -20.51 2.86 -2.54
CA SER A 48 -19.74 3.42 -3.65
C SER A 48 -20.22 2.87 -5.01
N PRO A 49 -20.17 3.67 -6.09
CA PRO A 49 -20.64 3.24 -7.42
C PRO A 49 -20.01 1.93 -7.89
N LEU A 50 -18.72 1.72 -7.61
CA LEU A 50 -18.03 0.48 -7.97
C LEU A 50 -18.58 -0.74 -7.23
N ILE A 51 -18.74 -0.65 -5.90
CA ILE A 51 -19.21 -1.77 -5.09
C ILE A 51 -20.66 -2.12 -5.43
N GLN A 52 -21.50 -1.12 -5.66
CA GLN A 52 -22.87 -1.35 -6.13
C GLN A 52 -22.90 -2.07 -7.47
N ALA A 53 -22.07 -1.64 -8.44
CA ALA A 53 -21.96 -2.31 -9.74
C ALA A 53 -21.48 -3.76 -9.61
N TYR A 54 -20.46 -4.04 -8.80
CA TYR A 54 -19.94 -5.39 -8.57
C TYR A 54 -20.92 -6.32 -7.84
N ARG A 55 -21.87 -5.76 -7.08
CA ARG A 55 -22.97 -6.51 -6.46
C ARG A 55 -24.17 -6.71 -7.39
N GLY A 56 -24.11 -6.24 -8.64
CA GLY A 56 -25.23 -6.31 -9.59
C GLY A 56 -26.33 -5.27 -9.36
N GLY A 57 -26.09 -4.27 -8.51
CA GLY A 57 -27.00 -3.14 -8.29
C GLY A 57 -26.91 -2.09 -9.40
N LYS A 58 -27.73 -1.04 -9.29
CA LYS A 58 -27.72 0.12 -10.20
C LYS A 58 -26.95 1.28 -9.55
N PRO A 59 -25.69 1.54 -9.95
CA PRO A 59 -24.90 2.62 -9.36
C PRO A 59 -25.41 4.00 -9.81
N SER A 60 -25.10 5.03 -9.01
CA SER A 60 -25.46 6.43 -9.31
C SER A 60 -24.81 6.97 -10.59
N ARG A 61 -23.64 6.44 -10.95
CA ARG A 61 -22.92 6.67 -12.21
C ARG A 61 -22.22 5.39 -12.66
N ARG A 62 -21.83 5.32 -13.93
CA ARG A 62 -21.00 4.19 -14.41
C ARG A 62 -19.59 4.31 -13.81
N PRO A 63 -19.15 3.36 -12.96
CA PRO A 63 -17.83 3.44 -12.36
C PRO A 63 -16.74 3.07 -13.38
N VAL A 64 -15.59 3.73 -13.30
CA VAL A 64 -14.42 3.51 -14.16
C VAL A 64 -13.14 3.52 -13.33
N TRP A 65 -12.25 2.59 -13.65
CA TRP A 65 -10.85 2.56 -13.24
C TRP A 65 -10.03 1.88 -14.36
N PHE A 66 -8.71 2.03 -14.34
CA PHE A 66 -7.85 1.47 -15.38
C PHE A 66 -6.81 0.52 -14.80
N MET A 67 -6.59 -0.62 -15.47
CA MET A 67 -5.44 -1.46 -15.19
C MET A 67 -4.16 -0.65 -15.39
N ARG A 68 -3.22 -0.76 -14.43
CA ARG A 68 -1.97 0.01 -14.41
C ARG A 68 -2.17 1.54 -14.36
N GLN A 69 -3.28 2.02 -13.77
CA GLN A 69 -3.53 3.46 -13.59
C GLN A 69 -2.41 4.19 -12.83
N ALA A 70 -1.77 3.51 -11.87
CA ALA A 70 -0.59 4.01 -11.17
C ALA A 70 0.67 3.46 -11.86
N GLY A 71 1.34 4.29 -12.66
CA GLY A 71 2.49 3.84 -13.43
C GLY A 71 3.16 4.93 -14.27
N ARG A 72 4.03 4.49 -15.18
CA ARG A 72 4.93 5.35 -15.98
C ARG A 72 4.25 6.37 -16.89
N SER A 73 2.93 6.28 -17.09
CA SER A 73 2.14 7.33 -17.77
C SER A 73 2.01 8.61 -16.94
N LEU A 74 2.24 8.55 -15.63
CA LEU A 74 2.13 9.69 -14.71
C LEU A 74 3.53 10.28 -14.42
N PRO A 75 3.79 11.57 -14.71
CA PRO A 75 5.06 12.21 -14.35
C PRO A 75 5.38 12.18 -12.85
N GLU A 76 4.36 12.33 -12.00
CA GLU A 76 4.48 12.26 -10.54
C GLU A 76 4.86 10.86 -10.05
N TYR A 77 4.43 9.80 -10.73
CA TYR A 77 4.88 8.43 -10.46
C TYR A 77 6.37 8.29 -10.74
N LEU A 78 6.83 8.79 -11.89
CA LEU A 78 8.24 8.73 -12.27
C LEU A 78 9.11 9.48 -11.25
N LYS A 79 8.65 10.64 -10.78
CA LYS A 79 9.34 11.45 -9.77
C LYS A 79 9.48 10.74 -8.43
N VAL A 80 8.39 10.19 -7.87
CA VAL A 80 8.45 9.55 -6.53
C VAL A 80 9.21 8.21 -6.54
N ARG A 81 9.37 7.60 -7.71
CA ARG A 81 10.11 6.35 -7.92
C ARG A 81 11.60 6.56 -8.23
N GLU A 82 12.05 7.80 -8.41
CA GLU A 82 13.43 8.09 -8.78
C GLU A 82 14.41 7.51 -7.74
N GLY A 83 15.37 6.72 -8.21
CA GLY A 83 16.36 6.07 -7.33
C GLY A 83 15.83 4.92 -6.47
N VAL A 84 14.57 4.49 -6.63
CA VAL A 84 13.97 3.37 -5.87
C VAL A 84 13.62 2.22 -6.82
N ALA A 85 14.00 0.99 -6.48
CA ALA A 85 13.63 -0.19 -7.27
C ALA A 85 12.12 -0.50 -7.18
N MET A 86 11.57 -1.20 -8.17
CA MET A 86 10.12 -1.47 -8.25
C MET A 86 9.61 -2.23 -7.03
N LEU A 87 10.27 -3.35 -6.70
CA LEU A 87 9.87 -4.18 -5.56
C LEU A 87 10.09 -3.47 -4.23
N ASP A 88 11.17 -2.69 -4.10
CA ASP A 88 11.42 -1.88 -2.90
C ASP A 88 10.36 -0.80 -2.70
N SER A 89 9.82 -0.25 -3.80
CA SER A 89 8.73 0.72 -3.73
C SER A 89 7.46 0.11 -3.13
N CYS A 90 7.18 -1.16 -3.46
CA CYS A 90 6.02 -1.90 -2.95
C CYS A 90 6.15 -2.23 -1.45
N LEU A 91 7.38 -2.31 -0.92
CA LEU A 91 7.67 -2.63 0.48
C LEU A 91 7.75 -1.37 1.37
N ARG A 92 7.50 -0.18 0.83
CA ARG A 92 7.46 1.09 1.57
C ARG A 92 6.01 1.58 1.65
N PRO A 93 5.30 1.40 2.78
CA PRO A 93 3.88 1.70 2.89
C PRO A 93 3.51 3.12 2.43
N GLU A 94 4.27 4.14 2.85
CA GLU A 94 3.99 5.53 2.49
C GLU A 94 4.21 5.83 1.00
N LEU A 95 5.17 5.16 0.36
CA LEU A 95 5.40 5.32 -1.07
C LEU A 95 4.33 4.57 -1.88
N ALA A 96 3.99 3.36 -1.46
CA ALA A 96 2.94 2.55 -2.10
C ALA A 96 1.57 3.23 -1.98
N SER A 97 1.24 3.81 -0.83
CA SER A 97 0.00 4.56 -0.61
C SER A 97 -0.05 5.81 -1.51
N GLU A 98 1.03 6.59 -1.55
CA GLU A 98 1.12 7.78 -2.40
C GLU A 98 0.93 7.43 -3.88
N ILE A 99 1.68 6.45 -4.39
CA ILE A 99 1.57 5.99 -5.79
C ILE A 99 0.15 5.50 -6.10
N THR A 100 -0.49 4.77 -5.18
CA THR A 100 -1.85 4.26 -5.34
C THR A 100 -2.87 5.38 -5.52
N LEU A 101 -2.69 6.51 -4.83
CA LEU A 101 -3.64 7.64 -4.81
C LEU A 101 -3.44 8.64 -5.96
N GLN A 102 -2.27 8.69 -6.59
CA GLN A 102 -2.00 9.59 -7.73
C GLN A 102 -3.08 9.56 -8.83
N PRO A 103 -3.46 8.40 -9.42
CA PRO A 103 -4.49 8.37 -10.46
C PRO A 103 -5.89 8.74 -9.96
N VAL A 104 -6.20 8.45 -8.68
CA VAL A 104 -7.48 8.86 -8.08
C VAL A 104 -7.57 10.39 -8.05
N ARG A 105 -6.53 11.06 -7.56
CA ARG A 105 -6.48 12.53 -7.50
C ARG A 105 -6.46 13.18 -8.88
N ARG A 106 -5.80 12.57 -9.87
CA ARG A 106 -5.64 13.14 -11.22
C ARG A 106 -6.86 12.92 -12.11
N HIS A 107 -7.47 11.74 -12.06
CA HIS A 107 -8.47 11.30 -13.04
C HIS A 107 -9.86 11.10 -12.46
N ASP A 108 -10.04 11.28 -11.14
CA ASP A 108 -11.32 11.06 -10.46
C ASP A 108 -11.94 9.67 -10.74
N VAL A 109 -11.07 8.65 -10.80
CA VAL A 109 -11.49 7.26 -10.98
C VAL A 109 -12.21 6.75 -9.72
N ASP A 110 -13.15 5.82 -9.91
CA ASP A 110 -13.98 5.26 -8.83
C ASP A 110 -13.26 4.32 -7.87
N ALA A 111 -12.01 3.97 -8.20
CA ALA A 111 -11.25 3.01 -7.42
C ALA A 111 -9.76 3.27 -7.46
N ALA A 112 -9.13 2.99 -6.33
CA ALA A 112 -7.71 2.80 -6.22
C ALA A 112 -7.40 1.31 -6.32
N ILE A 113 -6.43 0.94 -7.16
CA ILE A 113 -5.83 -0.39 -7.12
C ILE A 113 -4.50 -0.27 -6.40
N PHE A 114 -4.35 -1.09 -5.36
CA PHE A 114 -3.16 -1.13 -4.53
C PHE A 114 -1.90 -1.32 -5.38
N PHE A 115 -0.97 -0.38 -5.26
CA PHE A 115 0.32 -0.45 -5.92
C PHE A 115 1.19 -1.51 -5.25
N SER A 116 1.30 -2.65 -5.91
CA SER A 116 2.17 -3.76 -5.54
C SER A 116 2.54 -4.53 -6.80
N ASP A 117 3.34 -5.58 -6.64
CA ASP A 117 3.61 -6.56 -7.70
C ASP A 117 3.20 -7.96 -7.22
N ILE A 118 2.74 -8.79 -8.16
CA ILE A 118 2.34 -10.17 -7.90
C ILE A 118 3.51 -11.03 -7.39
N VAL A 119 4.76 -10.63 -7.62
CA VAL A 119 5.96 -11.36 -7.15
C VAL A 119 6.41 -10.98 -5.74
N ILE A 120 5.79 -9.99 -5.10
CA ILE A 120 6.16 -9.57 -3.73
C ILE A 120 6.09 -10.73 -2.72
N PRO A 121 5.03 -11.56 -2.70
CA PRO A 121 4.99 -12.71 -1.80
C PRO A 121 6.16 -13.69 -2.01
N LEU A 122 6.60 -13.90 -3.25
CA LEU A 122 7.76 -14.76 -3.55
C LEU A 122 9.05 -14.16 -3.01
N LYS A 123 9.28 -12.85 -3.23
CA LYS A 123 10.44 -12.13 -2.68
C LYS A 123 10.47 -12.24 -1.15
N LEU A 124 9.33 -12.05 -0.48
CA LEU A 124 9.24 -12.14 0.98
C LEU A 124 9.40 -13.58 1.50
N ALA A 125 9.04 -14.58 0.70
CA ALA A 125 9.29 -15.99 0.99
C ALA A 125 10.75 -16.42 0.77
N GLY A 126 11.64 -15.48 0.39
CA GLY A 126 13.05 -15.75 0.16
C GLY A 126 13.37 -16.34 -1.22
N VAL A 127 12.41 -16.37 -2.14
CA VAL A 127 12.67 -16.71 -3.54
C VAL A 127 13.40 -15.54 -4.19
N GLY A 128 14.54 -15.80 -4.84
CA GLY A 128 15.36 -14.80 -5.51
C GLY A 128 14.69 -14.26 -6.78
N VAL A 129 13.66 -13.43 -6.60
CA VAL A 129 12.97 -12.74 -7.68
C VAL A 129 13.29 -11.24 -7.67
N ASP A 130 13.57 -10.71 -8.84
CA ASP A 130 13.76 -9.27 -9.05
C ASP A 130 13.08 -8.78 -10.33
N ILE A 131 12.82 -7.47 -10.44
CA ILE A 131 12.29 -6.85 -11.65
C ILE A 131 13.41 -6.08 -12.34
N VAL A 132 13.92 -6.64 -13.43
CA VAL A 132 15.01 -6.03 -14.21
C VAL A 132 14.43 -5.04 -15.24
N PRO A 133 14.93 -3.79 -15.29
CA PRO A 133 14.46 -2.79 -16.25
C PRO A 133 14.54 -3.30 -17.70
N GLY A 134 13.44 -3.19 -18.44
CA GLY A 134 13.35 -3.63 -19.84
C GLY A 134 13.16 -5.13 -20.05
N ILE A 135 13.32 -5.96 -19.01
CA ILE A 135 13.18 -7.42 -19.08
C ILE A 135 11.91 -7.88 -18.37
N GLY A 136 11.63 -7.32 -17.19
CA GLY A 136 10.53 -7.75 -16.32
C GLY A 136 11.01 -8.65 -15.18
N PRO A 137 10.13 -9.50 -14.60
CA PRO A 137 10.49 -10.34 -13.46
C PRO A 137 11.47 -11.46 -13.87
N VAL A 138 12.53 -11.63 -13.10
CA VAL A 138 13.56 -12.66 -13.29
C VAL A 138 13.73 -13.45 -12.01
N LEU A 139 13.77 -14.78 -12.13
CA LEU A 139 14.08 -15.70 -11.04
C LEU A 139 15.55 -16.11 -11.13
N ASP A 140 16.27 -16.04 -10.00
CA ASP A 140 17.65 -16.49 -9.88
C ASP A 140 17.79 -18.01 -10.10
N LYS A 141 16.86 -18.77 -9.51
CA LYS A 141 16.82 -20.24 -9.52
C LYS A 141 15.39 -20.69 -9.80
N PRO A 142 15.01 -20.84 -11.08
CA PRO A 142 13.68 -21.33 -11.44
C PRO A 142 13.44 -22.74 -10.88
N VAL A 143 12.22 -23.01 -10.42
CA VAL A 143 11.81 -24.34 -9.97
C VAL A 143 11.71 -25.27 -11.19
N ARG A 144 12.44 -26.39 -11.17
CA ARG A 144 12.50 -27.36 -12.29
C ARG A 144 12.07 -28.78 -11.93
N THR A 145 11.87 -29.06 -10.65
CA THR A 145 11.54 -30.39 -10.14
C THR A 145 10.36 -30.29 -9.19
N ALA A 146 9.61 -31.39 -9.05
CA ALA A 146 8.57 -31.49 -8.03
C ALA A 146 9.18 -31.41 -6.62
N ALA A 147 8.40 -30.91 -5.66
CA ALA A 147 8.75 -31.03 -4.25
C ALA A 147 8.75 -32.51 -3.87
N THR A 148 9.82 -32.94 -3.18
CA THR A 148 9.97 -34.30 -2.67
C THR A 148 9.39 -34.41 -1.27
#